data_AF-A0A9X3SFH5-F1
#
_entry.id   AF-A0A9X3SFH5-F1
#
_cell.length_a   1.000
_cell.length_b   1.000
_cell.length_c   1.000
_cell.angle_alpha   90.00
_cell.angle_beta   90.00
_cell.angle_gamma   90.00
#
_symmetry.space_group_name_H-M   'P 1'
#
loop_
_entity.id
_entity.type
_entity.pdbx_description
1 polymer ?
#
loop_
_entity_poly.entity_id
_entity_poly.type
_entity_poly.pdbx_seq_one_letter_code
_entity_poly.pdbx_strand_id
1 'polypeptide(L)'
;MAIQGALPIEFGTVFPRGAYALGVEPVTDFETKRPQLDKATGLPLWAVDVIDADPDARGKAKSVKVKVAAEHCPVLPEEVPGLPFRPIEFEAMSVMPYVDESGRRPRVAYSLRARGVKTPGGPAASRKAPAAAAAKDAA
;
A
#
# COMPACT_ATOMS: atom_id res chain seq x y z
N MET A 1 -22.60 14.08 -0.38
CA MET A 1 -21.59 13.29 -1.12
C MET A 1 -21.26 12.06 -0.30
N ALA A 2 -21.36 10.86 -0.86
CA ALA A 2 -21.36 9.61 -0.08
C ALA A 2 -19.97 8.97 0.15
N ILE A 3 -18.96 9.29 -0.66
CA ILE A 3 -17.57 8.81 -0.48
C ILE A 3 -16.64 10.02 -0.41
N GLN A 4 -15.84 10.10 0.66
CA GLN A 4 -14.86 11.16 0.89
C GLN A 4 -13.45 10.57 0.95
N GLY A 5 -12.74 10.60 -0.16
CA GLY A 5 -11.33 10.23 -0.23
C GLY A 5 -11.07 8.71 -0.35
N ALA A 6 -9.91 8.29 0.16
CA ALA A 6 -9.46 6.91 0.04
C ALA A 6 -10.24 5.99 0.99
N LEU A 7 -10.63 4.81 0.48
CA LEU A 7 -11.35 3.81 1.25
C LEU A 7 -10.35 2.83 1.86
N PRO A 8 -10.48 2.48 3.16
CA PRO A 8 -9.73 1.38 3.75
C PRO A 8 -10.02 0.09 2.98
N ILE A 9 -8.99 -0.71 2.76
CA ILE A 9 -9.11 -2.03 2.13
C ILE A 9 -8.12 -2.98 2.78
N GLU A 10 -8.51 -4.24 2.92
CA GLU A 10 -7.61 -5.28 3.43
C GLU A 10 -6.69 -5.80 2.34
N PHE A 11 -5.46 -6.17 2.72
CA PHE A 11 -4.48 -6.75 1.80
C PHE A 11 -5.05 -7.97 1.06
N GLY A 12 -5.67 -8.89 1.78
CA GLY A 12 -6.26 -10.11 1.21
C GLY A 12 -7.43 -9.87 0.26
N THR A 13 -8.07 -8.68 0.31
CA THR A 13 -9.09 -8.29 -0.66
C THR A 13 -8.47 -7.86 -1.98
N VAL A 14 -7.29 -7.23 -1.93
CA VAL A 14 -6.55 -6.79 -3.13
C VAL A 14 -5.74 -7.92 -3.75
N PHE A 15 -5.09 -8.73 -2.90
CA PHE A 15 -4.20 -9.83 -3.31
C PHE A 15 -4.64 -11.16 -2.66
N PRO A 16 -5.73 -11.79 -3.11
CA PRO A 16 -6.29 -12.98 -2.47
C PRO A 16 -5.34 -14.20 -2.49
N ARG A 17 -4.40 -14.23 -3.45
CA ARG A 17 -3.40 -15.29 -3.59
C ARG A 17 -2.05 -14.91 -2.97
N GLY A 18 -1.96 -13.74 -2.35
CA GLY A 18 -0.71 -13.14 -1.89
C GLY A 18 -0.03 -12.31 -2.97
N ALA A 19 1.11 -11.73 -2.61
CA ALA A 19 1.85 -10.86 -3.51
C ALA A 19 3.35 -10.98 -3.23
N TYR A 20 4.17 -10.62 -4.21
CA TYR A 20 5.63 -10.66 -4.10
C TYR A 20 6.26 -9.32 -4.45
N ALA A 21 7.18 -8.83 -3.64
CA ALA A 21 7.90 -7.58 -3.87
C ALA A 21 9.09 -7.78 -4.81
N LEU A 22 9.23 -6.88 -5.79
CA LEU A 22 10.38 -6.80 -6.68
C LEU A 22 11.40 -5.78 -6.20
N GLY A 23 10.94 -4.61 -5.74
CA GLY A 23 11.81 -3.51 -5.35
C GLY A 23 11.02 -2.34 -4.78
N VAL A 24 11.77 -1.36 -4.27
CA VAL A 24 11.24 -0.11 -3.73
C VAL A 24 12.00 1.05 -4.32
N GLU A 25 11.27 2.05 -4.82
CA GLU A 25 11.84 3.28 -5.35
C GLU A 25 11.14 4.51 -4.75
N PRO A 26 11.84 5.66 -4.57
CA PRO A 26 11.19 6.89 -4.17
C PRO A 26 10.28 7.39 -5.28
N VAL A 27 9.04 7.75 -4.94
CA VAL A 27 8.16 8.44 -5.89
C VAL A 27 8.60 9.89 -5.98
N THR A 28 8.96 10.34 -7.17
CA THR A 28 9.37 11.72 -7.42
C THR A 28 8.31 12.47 -8.21
N ASP A 29 8.14 13.73 -7.87
CA ASP A 29 7.31 14.64 -8.65
C ASP A 29 8.03 14.97 -9.97
N PHE A 30 7.30 14.87 -11.08
CA PHE A 30 7.90 14.96 -12.40
C PHE A 30 8.43 16.37 -12.72
N GLU A 31 7.73 17.41 -12.25
CA GLU A 31 8.05 18.82 -12.54
C GLU A 31 9.17 19.32 -11.62
N THR A 32 9.02 19.08 -10.31
CA THR A 32 9.94 19.63 -9.30
C THR A 32 11.16 18.75 -9.05
N LYS A 33 11.14 17.49 -9.52
CA LYS A 33 12.16 16.45 -9.25
C LYS A 33 12.39 16.17 -7.76
N ARG A 34 11.48 16.61 -6.89
CA ARG A 34 11.52 16.37 -5.44
C ARG A 34 10.74 15.12 -5.08
N PRO A 35 10.99 14.50 -3.90
CA PRO A 35 10.16 13.43 -3.40
C PRO A 35 8.69 13.87 -3.33
N GLN A 36 7.80 13.05 -3.87
CA GLN A 36 6.37 13.25 -3.76
C GLN A 36 5.94 12.95 -2.32
N LEU A 37 5.17 13.85 -1.70
CA LEU A 37 4.64 13.65 -0.36
C LEU A 37 3.19 13.17 -0.40
N ASP A 38 2.81 12.33 0.56
CA ASP A 38 1.42 11.97 0.79
C ASP A 38 0.65 13.16 1.36
N LYS A 39 -0.49 13.49 0.76
CA LYS A 39 -1.26 14.68 1.14
C LYS A 39 -1.90 14.58 2.52
N ALA A 40 -2.12 13.36 3.04
CA ALA A 40 -2.76 13.17 4.33
C ALA A 40 -1.75 13.13 5.48
N THR A 41 -0.56 12.56 5.25
CA THR A 41 0.45 12.41 6.31
C THR A 41 1.64 13.36 6.20
N GLY A 42 1.88 13.95 5.02
CA GLY A 42 3.06 14.77 4.74
C GLY A 42 4.35 13.94 4.55
N LEU A 43 4.28 12.61 4.61
CA LEU A 43 5.44 11.73 4.48
C LEU A 43 5.83 11.48 3.02
N PRO A 44 7.11 11.21 2.73
CA PRO A 44 7.54 10.73 1.41
C PRO A 44 6.77 9.49 0.97
N LEU A 45 6.47 9.43 -0.32
CA LEU A 45 5.87 8.25 -0.97
C LEU A 45 6.96 7.38 -1.59
N TRP A 46 6.88 6.09 -1.30
CA TRP A 46 7.73 5.04 -1.85
C TRP A 46 6.87 4.12 -2.71
N ALA A 47 7.28 3.84 -3.94
CA ALA A 47 6.62 2.87 -4.80
C ALA A 47 7.23 1.49 -4.55
N VAL A 48 6.40 0.56 -4.08
CA VAL A 48 6.76 -0.86 -4.03
C VAL A 48 6.16 -1.52 -5.25
N ASP A 49 7.02 -2.07 -6.11
CA ASP A 49 6.61 -2.85 -7.27
C ASP A 49 6.36 -4.30 -6.84
N VAL A 50 5.16 -4.79 -7.16
CA VAL A 50 4.64 -6.06 -6.66
C VAL A 50 4.14 -6.90 -7.81
N ILE A 51 4.41 -8.20 -7.73
CA ILE A 51 3.80 -9.22 -8.58
C ILE A 51 2.65 -9.86 -7.82
N ASP A 52 1.45 -9.80 -8.40
CA ASP A 52 0.30 -10.54 -7.89
C ASP A 52 0.56 -12.06 -8.01
N ALA A 53 0.30 -12.83 -6.96
CA ALA A 53 0.46 -14.28 -6.97
C ALA A 53 -0.67 -15.01 -7.71
N ASP A 54 -1.70 -14.31 -8.17
CA ASP A 54 -2.77 -14.87 -8.99
C ASP A 54 -2.19 -15.44 -10.31
N PRO A 55 -2.40 -16.75 -10.59
CA PRO A 55 -1.94 -17.38 -11.82
C PRO A 55 -2.68 -16.90 -13.07
N ASP A 56 -3.85 -16.28 -12.93
CA ASP A 56 -4.66 -15.76 -14.03
C ASP A 56 -4.46 -14.26 -14.27
N ALA A 57 -3.78 -13.55 -13.35
CA ALA A 57 -3.45 -12.14 -13.53
C ALA A 57 -2.49 -11.91 -14.72
N ARG A 58 -2.82 -10.93 -15.57
CA ARG A 58 -2.04 -10.56 -16.78
C ARG A 58 -1.82 -9.06 -16.87
N GLY A 59 -0.77 -8.65 -17.58
CA GLY A 59 -0.46 -7.25 -17.85
C GLY A 59 -0.42 -6.39 -16.57
N LYS A 60 -1.19 -5.29 -16.55
CA LYS A 60 -1.25 -4.35 -15.42
C LYS A 60 -1.82 -4.94 -14.13
N ALA A 61 -2.56 -6.05 -14.20
CA ALA A 61 -3.01 -6.76 -13.00
C ALA A 61 -1.92 -7.66 -12.41
N LYS A 62 -0.93 -8.07 -13.23
CA LYS A 62 0.19 -8.90 -12.76
C LYS A 62 1.25 -8.08 -12.05
N SER A 63 1.56 -6.88 -12.57
CA SER A 63 2.53 -5.95 -11.99
C SER A 63 1.80 -4.74 -11.41
N VAL A 64 1.72 -4.69 -10.09
CA VAL A 64 0.96 -3.68 -9.33
C VAL A 64 1.93 -2.81 -8.53
N LYS A 65 1.71 -1.50 -8.58
CA LYS A 65 2.49 -0.51 -7.81
C LYS A 65 1.69 -0.07 -6.58
N VAL A 66 2.22 -0.30 -5.39
CA VAL A 66 1.62 0.14 -4.12
C VAL A 66 2.45 1.30 -3.56
N LYS A 67 1.80 2.43 -3.28
CA LYS A 67 2.49 3.61 -2.72
C LYS A 67 2.48 3.55 -1.19
N VAL A 68 3.65 3.47 -0.58
CA VAL A 68 3.83 3.43 0.88
C VAL A 68 4.24 4.81 1.38
N ALA A 69 3.48 5.38 2.31
CA ALA A 69 3.83 6.64 2.97
C ALA A 69 4.72 6.35 4.19
N ALA A 70 6.01 6.70 4.12
CA ALA A 70 6.98 6.43 5.16
C ALA A 70 8.12 7.46 5.15
N GLU A 71 8.66 7.76 6.34
CA GLU A 71 9.78 8.71 6.50
C GLU A 71 11.07 8.23 5.81
N HIS A 72 11.32 6.92 5.85
CA HIS A 72 12.46 6.26 5.22
C HIS A 72 12.01 5.18 4.25
N CYS A 73 12.93 4.73 3.39
CA CYS A 73 12.70 3.64 2.45
C CYS A 73 12.21 2.39 3.20
N PRO A 74 11.00 1.86 2.91
CA PRO A 74 10.52 0.62 3.50
C PRO A 74 11.50 -0.53 3.25
N VAL A 75 11.86 -1.24 4.31
CA VAL A 75 12.66 -2.46 4.21
C VAL A 75 11.75 -3.59 3.73
N LEU A 76 12.12 -4.24 2.63
CA LEU A 76 11.38 -5.39 2.13
C LEU A 76 11.65 -6.64 2.99
N PRO A 77 10.69 -7.59 3.07
CA PRO A 77 10.90 -8.88 3.69
C PRO A 77 12.05 -9.66 3.03
N GLU A 78 12.59 -10.64 3.75
CA GLU A 78 13.65 -11.50 3.23
C GLU A 78 13.18 -12.41 2.09
N GLU A 79 14.12 -12.83 1.26
CA GLU A 79 13.87 -13.86 0.25
C GLU A 79 13.67 -15.22 0.93
N VAL A 80 12.69 -15.98 0.47
CA VAL A 80 12.37 -17.31 1.02
C VAL A 80 12.77 -18.37 -0.01
N PRO A 81 13.60 -19.37 0.35
CA PRO A 81 13.97 -20.45 -0.57
C PRO A 81 12.76 -21.15 -1.18
N GLY A 82 12.80 -21.36 -2.50
CA GLY A 82 11.72 -22.02 -3.25
C GLY A 82 10.59 -21.10 -3.72
N LEU A 83 10.59 -19.81 -3.35
CA LEU A 83 9.69 -18.80 -3.92
C LEU A 83 10.41 -18.00 -5.02
N PRO A 84 9.67 -17.51 -6.04
CA PRO A 84 10.28 -16.77 -7.15
C PRO A 84 10.79 -15.38 -6.75
N PHE A 85 10.20 -14.77 -5.72
CA PHE A 85 10.49 -13.41 -5.25
C PHE A 85 10.14 -13.28 -3.75
N ARG A 86 10.44 -12.11 -3.14
CA ARG A 86 10.17 -11.81 -1.72
C ARG A 86 8.66 -11.78 -1.44
N PRO A 87 8.10 -12.66 -0.61
CA PRO A 87 6.68 -12.60 -0.26
C PRO A 87 6.41 -11.37 0.63
N ILE A 88 5.31 -10.65 0.39
CA ILE A 88 5.03 -9.36 1.05
C ILE A 88 3.56 -9.23 1.46
N GLU A 89 3.34 -8.60 2.61
CA GLU A 89 2.04 -8.05 3.02
C GLU A 89 2.16 -6.53 3.28
N PHE A 90 1.06 -5.82 3.07
CA PHE A 90 0.96 -4.39 3.36
C PHE A 90 0.07 -4.12 4.57
N GLU A 91 0.40 -3.06 5.31
CA GLU A 91 -0.38 -2.62 6.47
C GLU A 91 -1.21 -1.39 6.17
N ALA A 92 -2.43 -1.35 6.73
CA ALA A 92 -3.36 -0.23 6.63
C ALA A 92 -3.51 0.25 5.18
N MET A 93 -3.87 -0.69 4.30
CA MET A 93 -4.06 -0.38 2.90
C MET A 93 -5.29 0.51 2.69
N SER A 94 -5.21 1.32 1.65
CA SER A 94 -6.34 2.11 1.17
C SER A 94 -6.34 2.17 -0.36
N VAL A 95 -7.54 2.28 -0.91
CA VAL A 95 -7.77 2.39 -2.35
C VAL A 95 -8.42 3.73 -2.66
N MET A 96 -7.92 4.41 -3.68
CA MET A 96 -8.50 5.66 -4.18
C MET A 96 -8.87 5.49 -5.66
N PRO A 97 -10.16 5.62 -6.03
CA PRO A 97 -10.57 5.64 -7.42
C PRO A 97 -10.15 6.96 -8.08
N TYR A 98 -9.80 6.89 -9.36
CA TYR A 98 -9.57 8.06 -10.20
C TYR A 98 -9.99 7.77 -11.64
N VAL A 99 -10.18 8.82 -12.44
CA VAL A 99 -10.43 8.68 -13.87
C VAL A 99 -9.08 8.67 -14.59
N ASP A 100 -8.77 7.56 -15.26
CA ASP A 100 -7.62 7.45 -16.14
C ASP A 100 -8.04 7.78 -17.58
N GLU A 101 -7.56 8.93 -18.06
CA GLU A 101 -7.82 9.47 -19.39
C GLU A 101 -6.67 9.17 -20.39
N SER A 102 -5.64 8.42 -19.99
CA SER A 102 -4.46 8.14 -20.84
C SER A 102 -4.76 7.25 -22.06
N GLY A 103 -5.91 6.57 -22.09
CA GLY A 103 -6.32 5.70 -23.18
C GLY A 103 -7.35 6.34 -24.13
N ARG A 104 -7.72 5.63 -25.19
CA ARG A 104 -8.74 6.08 -26.17
C ARG A 104 -10.09 6.40 -25.54
N ARG A 105 -10.43 5.75 -24.41
CA ARG A 105 -11.63 6.03 -23.63
C ARG A 105 -11.25 6.18 -22.16
N PRO A 106 -11.73 7.23 -21.47
CA PRO A 106 -11.60 7.35 -20.03
C PRO A 106 -12.16 6.12 -19.31
N ARG A 107 -11.50 5.70 -18.23
CA ARG A 107 -11.98 4.60 -17.38
C ARG A 107 -11.71 4.89 -15.91
N VAL A 108 -12.50 4.28 -15.03
CA VAL A 108 -12.18 4.25 -13.61
C VAL A 108 -10.97 3.33 -13.39
N ALA A 109 -9.97 3.84 -12.69
CA ALA A 109 -8.80 3.12 -12.24
C ALA A 109 -8.63 3.32 -10.74
N TYR A 110 -7.74 2.51 -10.15
CA TYR A 110 -7.53 2.52 -8.71
C TYR A 110 -6.05 2.73 -8.41
N SER A 111 -5.78 3.60 -7.44
CA SER A 111 -4.46 3.73 -6.84
C SER A 111 -4.47 3.09 -5.46
N LEU A 112 -3.44 2.30 -5.17
CA LEU A 112 -3.27 1.61 -3.90
C LEU A 112 -2.24 2.35 -3.06
N ARG A 113 -2.56 2.55 -1.78
CA ARG A 113 -1.63 3.06 -0.77
C ARG A 113 -1.57 2.14 0.43
N ALA A 114 -0.45 2.20 1.15
CA ALA A 114 -0.25 1.52 2.42
C ALA A 114 0.57 2.40 3.38
N ARG A 115 0.59 2.03 4.66
CA ARG A 115 1.41 2.70 5.69
C ARG A 115 2.63 1.88 6.13
N GLY A 116 2.72 0.63 5.72
CA GLY A 116 3.79 -0.26 6.13
C GLY A 116 3.88 -1.49 5.25
N VAL A 117 5.01 -2.17 5.37
CA VAL A 117 5.36 -3.43 4.72
C VAL A 117 5.72 -4.42 5.82
N LYS A 118 5.28 -5.67 5.70
CA LYS A 118 5.61 -6.73 6.66
C LYS A 118 5.78 -8.08 5.97
N THR A 119 6.45 -9.00 6.66
CA THR A 119 6.54 -10.41 6.27
C THR A 119 5.16 -11.07 6.37
N PRO A 120 4.71 -11.81 5.34
CA PRO A 120 3.45 -12.55 5.41
C PRO A 120 3.41 -13.52 6.58
N GLY A 121 2.29 -13.57 7.30
CA GLY A 121 2.14 -14.40 8.50
C GLY A 121 3.05 -14.01 9.70
N GLY A 122 3.82 -12.91 9.60
CA GLY A 122 4.58 -12.38 10.72
C GLY A 122 3.68 -11.81 11.82
N PRO A 123 4.12 -11.76 13.08
CA PRO A 123 3.36 -11.13 14.15
C PRO A 123 3.10 -9.67 13.77
N ALA A 124 1.83 -9.29 13.64
CA ALA A 124 1.45 -7.91 13.38
C ALA A 124 2.12 -7.03 14.45
N ALA A 125 2.87 -6.00 14.02
CA ALA A 125 3.37 -4.98 14.93
C ALA A 125 2.15 -4.24 15.49
N SER A 126 1.61 -4.76 16.60
CA SER A 126 0.43 -4.27 17.27
C SER A 126 0.68 -2.83 17.71
N ARG A 127 0.20 -1.88 16.91
CA ARG A 127 0.01 -0.50 17.33
C ARG A 127 -1.08 -0.52 18.40
N LYS A 128 -0.66 -0.60 19.67
CA LYS A 128 -1.51 -0.33 20.83
C LYS A 128 -2.11 1.06 20.62
N ALA A 129 -3.42 1.13 20.36
CA ALA A 129 -4.15 2.38 20.52
C ALA A 129 -4.05 2.82 21.99
N PRO A 130 -3.88 4.12 22.29
CA PRO A 130 -3.87 4.58 23.67
C PRO A 130 -5.25 4.30 24.28
N ALA A 131 -5.26 3.56 25.38
CA ALA A 131 -6.47 3.35 26.16
C ALA A 131 -6.94 4.72 26.70
N ALA A 132 -8.16 5.13 26.32
CA ALA A 132 -8.81 6.28 26.91
C ALA A 132 -8.96 6.03 28.42
N ALA A 133 -8.33 6.88 29.23
CA ALA A 133 -8.53 6.89 30.67
C ALA A 133 -9.98 7.26 30.96
N ALA A 134 -10.76 6.30 31.46
CA ALA A 134 -12.06 6.58 32.04
C ALA A 134 -11.85 7.35 33.34
N ALA A 135 -12.08 8.66 33.29
CA ALA A 135 -12.32 9.47 34.47
C ALA A 135 -13.56 8.91 35.19
N LYS A 136 -13.39 8.57 36.46
CA LYS A 136 -14.48 8.13 37.33
C LYS A 136 -14.85 9.32 38.22
N ASP A 137 -15.85 10.08 37.78
CA ASP A 137 -16.68 10.91 38.66
C ASP A 137 -17.75 10.03 39.32
N ALA A 138 -17.88 10.16 40.65
CA ALA A 138 -19.08 9.93 41.48
C ALA A 138 -18.60 9.92 42.95
N ALA A 139 -18.85 10.98 43.72
CA ALA A 139 -20.09 11.27 44.45
C ALA A 139 -20.21 10.46 45.76
#